data_AF-A0ABC8IZ42-F1
#
_entry.id   AF-A0ABC8IZ42-F1
#
_cell.length_a   1.000
_cell.length_b   1.000
_cell.length_c   1.000
_cell.angle_alpha   90.00
_cell.angle_beta   90.00
_cell.angle_gamma   90.00
#
_symmetry.space_group_name_H-M   'P 1'
#
loop_
_entity.id
_entity.type
_entity.pdbx_description
1 polymer ?
#
loop_
_entity_poly.entity_id
_entity_poly.type
_entity_poly.pdbx_seq_one_letter_code
_entity_poly.pdbx_strand_id
1 'polypeptide(L)'
;MTSQKKFIFEVEAAKEATDGKPSIGPVYRSTFAKDGFPNSIDGIDSCWDIFRTAVEKYPNNRMLGRREIVNNKAGKYEWKTYKEVYDIVIKIGNSLRSCGIEQGGKCGIYGANCPEWIISMEACNAHGLYCVPFYDTLGSGAVEFIISHAEVSIAFVEEKKIPELFKTCPNSTKYMKTVVSFGGVKTEQKEEAEKLGLVIHAWDEFLKLGEGKQYDLPVKQKSDICTIMYTSGTTGDPKGVLLSNESIVTIAAGVMHFLAIFNESLTEKDVYISYLPLAHVFDRAVEECIIQVGGSIGFWRGVRTSQHSDLRNHLCICLLCLMFCVQDVKLLIEDLGELKPSIFCAVPRVLERVYTGLQQKLSVGGFFKKKVFSVAFSYKFGNMKKGQSHVEAAPFCDKLVFNKWQPDGSMKIIDRKKNIFKLAQGEYVAVENLENVYGQVEAIESIWVYGNSFESFLIAVANPAQQTLERWAEENGISGDFESICQNAKAKAFVLGELVKTAKERKLKGFEIIRAIHLEPVAFDIERDLLTPTYKKKRPQLLKYYQNVIDDMYKTAKEGQASGQ
;
A
#
# COMPACT_ATOMS: atom_id res chain seq x y z
N MET A 1 9.42 40.71 -8.63
CA MET A 1 9.51 39.38 -9.26
C MET A 1 9.56 38.35 -8.15
N THR A 2 8.43 37.69 -7.86
CA THR A 2 8.38 36.59 -6.89
C THR A 2 9.18 35.42 -7.46
N SER A 3 10.39 35.22 -6.96
CA SER A 3 11.21 34.04 -7.27
C SER A 3 10.34 32.79 -7.09
N GLN A 4 10.05 32.10 -8.20
CA GLN A 4 9.32 30.83 -8.17
C GLN A 4 10.10 29.89 -7.25
N LYS A 5 9.52 29.52 -6.10
CA LYS A 5 10.17 28.58 -5.17
C LYS A 5 10.36 27.26 -5.92
N LYS A 6 11.59 26.97 -6.35
CA LYS A 6 11.97 25.65 -6.89
C LYS A 6 12.14 24.69 -5.72
N PHE A 7 11.32 23.64 -5.70
CA PHE A 7 11.36 22.58 -4.68
C PHE A 7 12.20 21.38 -5.11
N ILE A 8 12.65 21.36 -6.37
CA ILE A 8 13.52 20.35 -6.94
C ILE A 8 14.62 21.03 -7.76
N PHE A 9 15.81 20.45 -7.73
CA PHE A 9 16.98 20.89 -8.48
C PHE A 9 17.48 19.75 -9.35
N GLU A 10 17.82 20.06 -10.60
CA GLU A 10 18.59 19.16 -11.45
C GLU A 10 20.01 19.05 -10.88
N VAL A 11 20.45 17.84 -10.59
CA VAL A 11 21.78 17.55 -10.03
C VAL A 11 22.65 16.74 -10.99
N GLU A 12 22.03 16.07 -11.95
CA GLU A 12 22.72 15.44 -13.07
C GLU A 12 21.92 15.68 -14.35
N ALA A 13 22.62 16.09 -15.41
CA ALA A 13 22.03 16.25 -16.73
C ALA A 13 21.65 14.90 -17.34
N ALA A 14 20.72 14.92 -18.29
CA ALA A 14 20.38 13.77 -19.10
C ALA A 14 21.62 13.24 -19.85
N LYS A 15 21.73 11.92 -19.99
CA LYS A 15 22.80 11.25 -20.74
C LYS A 15 22.20 10.50 -21.92
N GLU A 16 22.72 10.74 -23.12
CA GLU A 16 22.29 10.02 -24.32
C GLU A 16 22.74 8.55 -24.30
N ALA A 17 22.09 7.72 -25.11
CA ALA A 17 22.44 6.33 -25.24
C ALA A 17 23.81 6.19 -25.94
N THR A 18 24.72 5.41 -25.34
CA THR A 18 26.08 5.16 -25.86
C THR A 18 26.51 3.74 -25.50
N ASP A 19 27.25 3.06 -26.39
CA ASP A 19 27.82 1.72 -26.18
C ASP A 19 26.83 0.67 -25.66
N GLY A 20 25.61 0.65 -26.21
CA GLY A 20 24.55 -0.28 -25.80
C GLY A 20 23.92 0.02 -24.43
N LYS A 21 24.32 1.11 -23.75
CA LYS A 21 23.66 1.60 -22.54
C LYS A 21 22.47 2.49 -22.92
N PRO A 22 21.31 2.34 -22.26
CA PRO A 22 20.14 3.16 -22.55
C PRO A 22 20.37 4.62 -22.14
N SER A 23 19.66 5.55 -22.78
CA SER A 23 19.63 6.95 -22.38
C SER A 23 19.07 7.09 -20.96
N ILE A 24 19.65 7.98 -20.17
CA ILE A 24 19.23 8.25 -18.78
C ILE A 24 18.68 9.68 -18.73
N GLY A 25 17.47 9.84 -18.18
CA GLY A 25 16.89 11.16 -17.96
C GLY A 25 17.65 11.97 -16.91
N PRO A 26 17.41 13.29 -16.83
CA PRO A 26 18.05 14.12 -15.81
C PRO A 26 17.62 13.71 -14.40
N VAL A 27 18.55 13.81 -13.44
CA VAL A 27 18.30 13.47 -12.04
C VAL A 27 17.89 14.74 -11.30
N TYR A 28 16.71 14.70 -10.67
CA TYR A 28 16.22 15.77 -9.81
C TYR A 28 16.27 15.36 -8.35
N ARG A 29 16.73 16.28 -7.48
CA ARG A 29 16.69 16.12 -6.02
C ARG A 29 15.87 17.20 -5.36
N SER A 30 15.33 16.86 -4.19
CA SER A 30 14.66 17.82 -3.30
C SER A 30 15.61 18.93 -2.87
N THR A 31 15.08 20.11 -2.54
CA THR A 31 15.83 21.19 -1.87
C THR A 31 16.57 20.71 -0.61
N PHE A 32 16.05 19.68 0.06
CA PHE A 32 16.64 19.11 1.29
C PHE A 32 17.82 18.16 1.06
N ALA A 33 18.08 17.76 -0.18
CA ALA A 33 19.12 16.79 -0.52
C ALA A 33 19.87 17.22 -1.80
N LYS A 34 19.98 18.53 -2.03
CA LYS A 34 20.57 19.08 -3.25
C LYS A 34 22.01 18.58 -3.44
N ASP A 35 22.81 18.62 -2.38
CA ASP A 35 24.25 18.34 -2.43
C ASP A 35 24.58 16.87 -2.13
N GLY A 36 23.56 16.02 -1.92
CA GLY A 36 23.75 14.61 -1.60
C GLY A 36 22.63 14.06 -0.72
N PHE A 37 22.61 12.73 -0.55
CA PHE A 37 21.82 12.10 0.50
C PHE A 37 22.42 12.41 1.87
N PRO A 38 21.62 12.44 2.95
CA PRO A 38 22.17 12.57 4.29
C PRO A 38 23.17 11.44 4.55
N ASN A 39 24.24 11.77 5.28
CA ASN A 39 25.22 10.77 5.69
C ASN A 39 24.54 9.63 6.45
N SER A 40 25.01 8.41 6.25
CA SER A 40 24.63 7.27 7.10
C SER A 40 24.99 7.57 8.55
N ILE A 41 24.30 6.95 9.48
CA ILE A 41 24.68 7.03 10.91
C ILE A 41 26.03 6.35 11.08
N ASP A 42 26.94 7.01 11.80
CA ASP A 42 28.27 6.47 12.08
C ASP A 42 28.17 5.09 12.74
N GLY A 43 28.85 4.10 12.16
CA GLY A 43 28.84 2.72 12.64
C GLY A 43 27.64 1.87 12.19
N ILE A 44 26.74 2.40 11.36
CA ILE A 44 25.62 1.66 10.76
C ILE A 44 25.82 1.55 9.26
N ASP A 45 26.34 0.41 8.83
CA ASP A 45 26.65 0.14 7.41
C ASP A 45 25.75 -0.93 6.80
N SER A 46 24.96 -1.64 7.62
CA SER A 46 24.06 -2.71 7.20
C SER A 46 22.75 -2.75 7.98
N CYS A 47 21.73 -3.45 7.45
CA CYS A 47 20.50 -3.76 8.19
C CYS A 47 20.80 -4.53 9.49
N TRP A 48 21.83 -5.39 9.48
CA TRP A 48 22.26 -6.06 10.69
C TRP A 48 22.81 -5.08 11.74
N ASP A 49 23.56 -4.06 11.33
CA ASP A 49 24.05 -3.04 12.27
C ASP A 49 22.90 -2.23 12.86
N ILE A 50 21.85 -1.94 12.09
CA ILE A 50 20.60 -1.32 12.60
C ILE A 50 20.04 -2.17 13.74
N PHE A 51 19.78 -3.45 13.47
CA PHE A 51 19.16 -4.33 14.45
C PHE A 51 20.08 -4.62 15.65
N ARG A 52 21.35 -4.97 15.43
CA ARG A 52 22.32 -5.24 16.51
C ARG A 52 22.47 -4.04 17.44
N THR A 53 22.66 -2.84 16.89
CA THR A 53 22.85 -1.62 17.70
C THR A 53 21.58 -1.28 18.50
N ALA A 54 20.40 -1.51 17.92
CA ALA A 54 19.14 -1.37 18.64
C ALA A 54 19.01 -2.36 19.80
N VAL A 55 19.43 -3.62 19.62
CA VAL A 55 19.44 -4.63 20.68
C VAL A 55 20.40 -4.26 21.81
N GLU A 56 21.60 -3.79 21.47
CA GLU A 56 22.60 -3.36 22.45
C GLU A 56 22.09 -2.19 23.31
N LYS A 57 21.40 -1.24 22.68
CA LYS A 57 20.91 -0.03 23.34
C LYS A 57 19.59 -0.22 24.09
N TYR A 58 18.71 -1.08 23.58
CA TYR A 58 17.33 -1.23 24.05
C TYR A 58 16.92 -2.69 24.31
N PRO A 59 17.73 -3.52 25.00
CA PRO A 59 17.55 -4.97 25.05
C PRO A 59 16.20 -5.40 25.66
N ASN A 60 15.69 -4.62 26.62
CA ASN A 60 14.45 -4.93 27.35
C ASN A 60 13.21 -4.22 26.78
N ASN A 61 13.37 -3.39 25.74
CA ASN A 61 12.23 -2.73 25.10
C ASN A 61 11.41 -3.75 24.33
N ARG A 62 10.11 -3.50 24.21
CA ARG A 62 9.21 -4.28 23.35
C ARG A 62 9.58 -4.07 21.89
N MET A 63 9.79 -5.15 21.16
CA MET A 63 10.11 -5.13 19.74
C MET A 63 8.94 -5.63 18.90
N LEU A 64 8.57 -6.91 19.02
CA LEU A 64 7.59 -7.56 18.14
C LEU A 64 6.35 -7.99 18.91
N GLY A 65 5.18 -7.53 18.50
CA GLY A 65 3.92 -7.74 19.20
C GLY A 65 2.86 -8.44 18.35
N ARG A 66 2.23 -9.51 18.86
CA ARG A 66 1.10 -10.19 18.19
C ARG A 66 -0.12 -10.22 19.10
N ARG A 67 -1.32 -10.14 18.52
CA ARG A 67 -2.58 -10.35 19.25
C ARG A 67 -2.69 -11.79 19.74
N GLU A 68 -2.85 -11.97 21.04
CA GLU A 68 -3.23 -13.26 21.63
C GLU A 68 -4.60 -13.68 21.11
N ILE A 69 -4.80 -14.97 20.83
CA ILE A 69 -6.09 -15.51 20.39
C ILE A 69 -6.58 -16.51 21.42
N VAL A 70 -7.59 -16.12 22.20
CA VAL A 70 -8.22 -16.99 23.21
C VAL A 70 -9.66 -17.25 22.78
N ASN A 71 -10.04 -18.52 22.64
CA ASN A 71 -11.40 -18.92 22.23
C ASN A 71 -11.91 -18.20 20.96
N ASN A 72 -11.05 -18.11 19.94
CA ASN A 72 -11.31 -17.38 18.68
C ASN A 72 -11.58 -15.88 18.81
N LYS A 73 -11.31 -15.27 19.98
CA LYS A 73 -11.37 -13.82 20.19
C LYS A 73 -9.96 -13.25 20.34
N ALA A 74 -9.75 -12.08 19.76
CA ALA A 74 -8.48 -11.38 19.85
C ALA A 74 -8.35 -10.67 21.21
N GLY A 75 -7.36 -11.09 21.99
CA GLY A 75 -6.98 -10.55 23.30
C GLY A 75 -5.90 -9.47 23.18
N LYS A 76 -5.09 -9.30 24.22
CA LYS A 76 -4.06 -8.25 24.26
C LYS A 76 -2.89 -8.57 23.31
N TYR A 77 -2.04 -7.58 23.05
CA TYR A 77 -0.76 -7.84 22.40
C TYR A 77 0.22 -8.51 23.35
N GLU A 78 0.74 -9.65 22.95
CA GLU A 78 1.90 -10.31 23.54
C GLU A 78 3.16 -9.83 22.83
N TRP A 79 4.18 -9.48 23.61
CA TRP A 79 5.38 -8.81 23.12
C TRP A 79 6.62 -9.65 23.36
N LYS A 80 7.52 -9.66 22.38
CA LYS A 80 8.91 -10.07 22.53
C LYS A 80 9.79 -8.84 22.65
N THR A 81 10.77 -8.90 23.54
CA THR A 81 11.79 -7.87 23.70
C THR A 81 12.86 -7.96 22.61
N TYR A 82 13.61 -6.87 22.40
CA TYR A 82 14.75 -6.88 21.47
C TYR A 82 15.74 -8.00 21.77
N LYS A 83 16.06 -8.24 23.05
CA LYS A 83 16.98 -9.31 23.45
C LYS A 83 16.44 -10.70 23.14
N GLU A 84 15.16 -10.96 23.42
CA GLU A 84 14.53 -12.23 23.07
C GLU A 84 14.51 -12.46 21.56
N VAL A 85 14.20 -11.42 20.78
CA VAL A 85 14.23 -11.50 19.31
C VAL A 85 15.64 -11.78 18.81
N TYR A 86 16.66 -11.09 19.33
CA TYR A 86 18.07 -11.32 18.98
C TYR A 86 18.49 -12.77 19.24
N ASP A 87 18.13 -13.33 20.40
CA ASP A 87 18.48 -14.71 20.74
C ASP A 87 17.83 -15.72 19.79
N ILE A 88 16.59 -15.46 19.36
CA ILE A 88 15.90 -16.29 18.36
C ILE A 88 16.55 -16.12 16.99
N VAL A 89 16.91 -14.89 16.60
CA VAL A 89 17.60 -14.59 15.33
C VAL A 89 18.91 -15.36 15.21
N ILE A 90 19.74 -15.39 16.26
CA ILE A 90 20.99 -16.17 16.26
C ILE A 90 20.72 -17.67 16.15
N LYS A 91 19.68 -18.20 16.83
CA LYS A 91 19.31 -19.62 16.72
C LYS A 91 18.85 -19.99 15.31
N ILE A 92 17.95 -19.20 14.72
CA ILE A 92 17.47 -19.39 13.35
C ILE A 92 18.65 -19.32 12.36
N GLY A 93 19.54 -18.35 12.56
CA GLY A 93 20.76 -18.21 11.79
C GLY A 93 21.67 -19.44 11.85
N ASN A 94 21.94 -19.97 13.05
CA ASN A 94 22.72 -21.20 13.22
C ASN A 94 22.04 -22.41 12.56
N SER A 95 20.72 -22.49 12.58
CA SER A 95 19.97 -23.52 11.87
C SER A 95 20.05 -23.39 10.36
N LEU A 96 19.96 -22.16 9.81
CA LEU A 96 20.18 -21.88 8.39
C LEU A 96 21.58 -22.33 7.94
N ARG A 97 22.61 -21.98 8.71
CA ARG A 97 23.99 -22.43 8.47
C ARG A 97 24.12 -23.95 8.53
N SER A 98 23.41 -24.59 9.46
CA SER A 98 23.40 -26.05 9.60
C SER A 98 22.69 -26.79 8.47
N CYS A 99 21.80 -26.12 7.73
CA CYS A 99 21.25 -26.59 6.47
C CYS A 99 22.22 -26.39 5.28
N GLY A 100 23.43 -25.88 5.51
CA GLY A 100 24.42 -25.61 4.47
C GLY A 100 24.18 -24.31 3.69
N ILE A 101 23.37 -23.39 4.23
CA ILE A 101 23.11 -22.10 3.59
C ILE A 101 24.23 -21.12 3.97
N GLU A 102 25.15 -20.90 3.04
CA GLU A 102 26.30 -20.02 3.18
C GLU A 102 25.99 -18.56 2.83
N GLN A 103 26.92 -17.65 3.11
CA GLN A 103 26.80 -16.22 2.78
C GLN A 103 26.42 -16.05 1.29
N GLY A 104 25.48 -15.14 1.01
CA GLY A 104 24.91 -14.94 -0.33
C GLY A 104 23.87 -15.98 -0.74
N GLY A 105 23.54 -16.95 0.12
CA GLY A 105 22.40 -17.85 -0.05
C GLY A 105 21.06 -17.10 -0.05
N LYS A 106 20.07 -17.63 -0.77
CA LYS A 106 18.77 -16.96 -0.98
C LYS A 106 17.70 -17.65 -0.17
N CYS A 107 17.11 -16.89 0.75
CA CYS A 107 16.09 -17.38 1.66
C CYS A 107 14.74 -16.76 1.32
N GLY A 108 13.80 -17.60 0.89
CA GLY A 108 12.43 -17.21 0.63
C GLY A 108 11.68 -16.96 1.94
N ILE A 109 10.79 -16.00 1.95
CA ILE A 109 9.82 -15.82 3.04
C ILE A 109 8.44 -15.65 2.41
N TYR A 110 7.43 -16.44 2.79
CA TYR A 110 6.11 -16.47 2.13
C TYR A 110 4.92 -16.56 3.10
N GLY A 111 4.13 -15.48 3.21
CA GLY A 111 3.10 -15.37 4.25
C GLY A 111 2.81 -13.94 4.66
N ALA A 112 1.79 -13.79 5.50
CA ALA A 112 1.42 -12.52 6.09
C ALA A 112 2.47 -12.03 7.11
N ASN A 113 2.45 -10.73 7.40
CA ASN A 113 3.34 -10.13 8.40
C ASN A 113 3.13 -10.76 9.78
N CYS A 114 4.22 -11.22 10.38
CA CYS A 114 4.23 -11.76 11.73
C CYS A 114 5.62 -11.59 12.37
N PRO A 115 5.76 -11.79 13.70
CA PRO A 115 7.06 -11.80 14.36
C PRO A 115 8.09 -12.76 13.73
N GLU A 116 7.69 -13.97 13.34
CA GLU A 116 8.59 -14.95 12.71
C GLU A 116 9.14 -14.45 11.37
N TRP A 117 8.36 -13.67 10.63
CA TRP A 117 8.81 -13.02 9.39
C TRP A 117 10.03 -12.14 9.63
N ILE A 118 9.95 -11.26 10.62
CA ILE A 118 11.03 -10.33 10.97
C ILE A 118 12.22 -11.08 11.53
N ILE A 119 11.98 -12.08 12.38
CA ILE A 119 13.05 -12.92 12.92
C ILE A 119 13.80 -13.63 11.78
N SER A 120 13.11 -14.22 10.81
CA SER A 120 13.75 -14.89 9.67
C SER A 120 14.53 -13.91 8.80
N MET A 121 14.01 -12.71 8.58
CA MET A 121 14.67 -11.65 7.84
C MET A 121 15.92 -11.12 8.56
N GLU A 122 15.86 -10.88 9.87
CA GLU A 122 17.02 -10.47 10.65
C GLU A 122 18.07 -11.57 10.76
N ALA A 123 17.66 -12.85 10.76
CA ALA A 123 18.61 -13.97 10.64
C ALA A 123 19.31 -13.98 9.28
N CYS A 124 18.61 -13.63 8.21
CA CYS A 124 19.25 -13.43 6.90
C CYS A 124 20.27 -12.28 6.96
N ASN A 125 19.89 -11.12 7.50
CA ASN A 125 20.79 -9.98 7.66
C ASN A 125 22.03 -10.36 8.49
N ALA A 126 21.82 -11.05 9.63
CA ALA A 126 22.88 -11.50 10.54
C ALA A 126 23.90 -12.42 9.86
N HIS A 127 23.46 -13.33 9.00
CA HIS A 127 24.34 -14.30 8.33
C HIS A 127 24.75 -13.91 6.91
N GLY A 128 24.43 -12.68 6.46
CA GLY A 128 24.76 -12.21 5.11
C GLY A 128 24.03 -12.98 4.01
N LEU A 129 22.82 -13.45 4.29
CA LEU A 129 21.94 -14.13 3.36
C LEU A 129 20.98 -13.11 2.71
N TYR A 130 20.50 -13.43 1.52
CA TYR A 130 19.58 -12.57 0.79
C TYR A 130 18.15 -12.98 1.10
N CYS A 131 17.41 -12.09 1.76
CA CYS A 131 15.98 -12.26 1.97
C CYS A 131 15.23 -12.09 0.64
N VAL A 132 14.37 -13.04 0.28
CA VAL A 132 13.54 -13.01 -0.93
C VAL A 132 12.07 -13.08 -0.50
N PRO A 133 11.42 -11.95 -0.20
CA PRO A 133 10.06 -11.96 0.30
C PRO A 133 9.05 -12.17 -0.83
N PHE A 134 8.07 -13.05 -0.59
CA PHE A 134 6.97 -13.35 -1.50
C PHE A 134 5.71 -12.68 -0.96
N TYR A 135 4.96 -12.00 -1.83
CA TYR A 135 3.66 -11.50 -1.44
C TYR A 135 2.74 -12.67 -1.06
N ASP A 136 2.04 -12.54 0.06
CA ASP A 136 1.08 -13.53 0.56
C ASP A 136 -0.11 -13.75 -0.40
N THR A 137 -0.35 -12.84 -1.33
CA THR A 137 -1.39 -12.96 -2.37
C THR A 137 -0.94 -13.68 -3.63
N LEU A 138 0.33 -14.07 -3.77
CA LEU A 138 0.81 -14.76 -4.97
C LEU A 138 0.20 -16.16 -5.09
N GLY A 139 -0.18 -16.51 -6.32
CA GLY A 139 -0.46 -17.90 -6.70
C GLY A 139 0.83 -18.68 -6.99
N SER A 140 0.73 -20.01 -6.93
CA SER A 140 1.83 -20.97 -7.16
C SER A 140 2.67 -20.68 -8.39
N GLY A 141 2.09 -20.34 -9.54
CA GLY A 141 2.89 -20.06 -10.75
C GLY A 141 3.89 -18.90 -10.59
N ALA A 142 3.49 -17.81 -9.92
CA ALA A 142 4.40 -16.70 -9.65
C ALA A 142 5.43 -17.04 -8.57
N VAL A 143 5.03 -17.83 -7.56
CA VAL A 143 5.93 -18.32 -6.51
C VAL A 143 7.00 -19.24 -7.10
N GLU A 144 6.62 -20.18 -7.97
CA GLU A 144 7.53 -21.08 -8.68
C GLU A 144 8.57 -20.31 -9.51
N PHE A 145 8.10 -19.32 -10.27
CA PHE A 145 8.98 -18.45 -11.05
C PHE A 145 10.00 -17.76 -10.14
N ILE A 146 9.56 -17.15 -9.04
CA ILE A 146 10.43 -16.43 -8.10
C ILE A 146 11.46 -17.38 -7.48
N ILE A 147 11.03 -18.56 -7.00
CA ILE A 147 11.94 -19.55 -6.40
C ILE A 147 13.01 -19.96 -7.41
N SER A 148 12.61 -20.24 -8.64
CA SER A 148 13.53 -20.69 -9.69
C SER A 148 14.47 -19.58 -10.16
N HIS A 149 13.94 -18.37 -10.34
CA HIS A 149 14.69 -17.22 -10.86
C HIS A 149 15.67 -16.64 -9.83
N ALA A 150 15.31 -16.62 -8.55
CA ALA A 150 16.21 -16.20 -7.47
C ALA A 150 17.05 -17.36 -6.91
N GLU A 151 16.85 -18.59 -7.38
CA GLU A 151 17.51 -19.80 -6.89
C GLU A 151 17.36 -19.96 -5.36
N VAL A 152 16.12 -19.79 -4.88
CA VAL A 152 15.81 -19.87 -3.44
C VAL A 152 16.06 -21.29 -2.94
N SER A 153 16.92 -21.44 -1.94
CA SER A 153 17.35 -22.74 -1.40
C SER A 153 16.51 -23.21 -0.21
N ILE A 154 16.02 -22.26 0.58
CA ILE A 154 15.18 -22.49 1.76
C ILE A 154 14.07 -21.44 1.81
N ALA A 155 12.86 -21.83 2.21
CA ALA A 155 11.74 -20.89 2.37
C ALA A 155 11.08 -21.00 3.75
N PHE A 156 10.90 -19.86 4.42
CA PHE A 156 10.02 -19.74 5.59
C PHE A 156 8.60 -19.42 5.14
N VAL A 157 7.60 -20.16 5.64
CA VAL A 157 6.26 -20.19 5.04
C VAL A 157 5.17 -20.21 6.11
N GLU A 158 4.15 -19.37 5.93
CA GLU A 158 2.93 -19.42 6.75
C GLU A 158 2.20 -20.74 6.54
N GLU A 159 1.67 -21.34 7.61
CA GLU A 159 1.08 -22.68 7.61
C GLU A 159 0.04 -22.88 6.51
N LYS A 160 -0.81 -21.86 6.30
CA LYS A 160 -1.88 -21.88 5.28
C LYS A 160 -1.36 -21.83 3.84
N LYS A 161 -0.10 -21.46 3.65
CA LYS A 161 0.56 -21.30 2.35
C LYS A 161 1.39 -22.51 1.93
N ILE A 162 1.65 -23.44 2.84
CA ILE A 162 2.37 -24.69 2.55
C ILE A 162 1.74 -25.45 1.36
N PRO A 163 0.41 -25.68 1.28
CA PRO A 163 -0.17 -26.39 0.14
C PRO A 163 0.01 -25.65 -1.19
N GLU A 164 -0.02 -24.32 -1.17
CA GLU A 164 0.19 -23.52 -2.39
C GLU A 164 1.67 -23.56 -2.83
N LEU A 165 2.60 -23.60 -1.88
CA LEU A 165 4.02 -23.79 -2.15
C LEU A 165 4.29 -25.18 -2.77
N PHE A 166 3.67 -26.24 -2.26
CA PHE A 166 3.88 -27.59 -2.78
C PHE A 166 3.45 -27.75 -4.23
N LYS A 167 2.45 -26.97 -4.70
CA LYS A 167 2.06 -26.93 -6.13
C LYS A 167 3.17 -26.43 -7.07
N THR A 168 4.23 -25.79 -6.55
CA THR A 168 5.38 -25.36 -7.35
C THR A 168 6.36 -26.51 -7.66
N CYS A 169 6.17 -27.66 -7.02
CA CYS A 169 6.98 -28.84 -7.23
C CYS A 169 6.51 -29.61 -8.48
N PRO A 170 7.41 -30.28 -9.23
CA PRO A 170 8.82 -30.50 -8.92
C PRO A 170 9.76 -29.38 -9.37
N ASN A 171 9.28 -28.36 -10.10
CA ASN A 171 10.16 -27.36 -10.70
C ASN A 171 10.96 -26.57 -9.65
N SER A 172 10.31 -26.15 -8.57
CA SER A 172 10.96 -25.43 -7.47
C SER A 172 11.99 -26.28 -6.72
N THR A 173 11.85 -27.60 -6.69
CA THR A 173 12.74 -28.50 -5.92
C THR A 173 14.11 -28.68 -6.56
N LYS A 174 14.30 -28.15 -7.78
CA LYS A 174 15.62 -27.96 -8.38
C LYS A 174 16.53 -27.10 -7.49
N TYR A 175 15.96 -26.09 -6.84
CA TYR A 175 16.69 -25.13 -6.01
C TYR A 175 16.31 -25.23 -4.53
N MET A 176 15.02 -25.20 -4.23
CA MET A 176 14.50 -25.21 -2.87
C MET A 176 14.52 -26.64 -2.32
N LYS A 177 15.23 -26.86 -1.21
CA LYS A 177 15.33 -28.18 -0.55
C LYS A 177 14.68 -28.22 0.82
N THR A 178 14.54 -27.06 1.46
CA THR A 178 14.05 -26.97 2.84
C THR A 178 12.90 -25.96 2.94
N VAL A 179 11.87 -26.34 3.67
CA VAL A 179 10.73 -25.49 4.02
C VAL A 179 10.65 -25.38 5.54
N VAL A 180 10.43 -24.18 6.05
CA VAL A 180 10.26 -23.93 7.49
C VAL A 180 8.92 -23.29 7.70
N SER A 181 8.02 -23.95 8.43
CA SER A 181 6.73 -23.38 8.81
C SER A 181 6.93 -22.30 9.89
N PHE A 182 6.15 -21.22 9.85
CA PHE A 182 6.10 -20.24 10.96
C PHE A 182 5.46 -20.79 12.24
N GLY A 183 4.81 -21.95 12.17
CA GLY A 183 4.29 -22.64 13.34
C GLY A 183 4.43 -24.15 13.19
N GLY A 184 3.34 -24.86 13.42
CA GLY A 184 3.31 -26.32 13.37
C GLY A 184 3.37 -26.86 11.95
N VAL A 185 3.72 -28.14 11.83
CA VAL A 185 3.63 -28.93 10.60
C VAL A 185 2.92 -30.24 10.94
N LYS A 186 1.89 -30.57 10.17
CA LYS A 186 1.15 -31.84 10.34
C LYS A 186 1.91 -33.00 9.74
N THR A 187 1.65 -34.22 10.22
CA THR A 187 2.28 -35.45 9.71
C THR A 187 2.07 -35.61 8.21
N GLU A 188 0.87 -35.33 7.70
CA GLU A 188 0.55 -35.44 6.28
C GLU A 188 1.39 -34.48 5.42
N GLN A 189 1.68 -33.28 5.94
CA GLN A 189 2.52 -32.30 5.27
C GLN A 189 4.00 -32.74 5.22
N LYS A 190 4.47 -33.45 6.26
CA LYS A 190 5.83 -34.03 6.27
C LYS A 190 5.96 -35.15 5.23
N GLU A 191 4.99 -36.05 5.17
CA GLU A 191 4.96 -37.14 4.18
C GLU A 191 4.84 -36.61 2.74
N GLU A 192 4.03 -35.56 2.52
CA GLU A 192 3.91 -34.91 1.21
C GLU A 192 5.22 -34.23 0.81
N ALA A 193 5.87 -33.50 1.71
CA ALA A 193 7.17 -32.88 1.46
C ALA A 193 8.23 -33.92 1.06
N GLU A 194 8.31 -35.05 1.77
CA GLU A 194 9.24 -36.13 1.47
C GLU A 194 9.02 -36.72 0.08
N LYS A 195 7.75 -36.96 -0.31
CA LYS A 195 7.38 -37.42 -1.66
C LYS A 195 7.79 -36.43 -2.75
N LEU A 196 7.80 -35.13 -2.43
CA LEU A 196 8.22 -34.06 -3.34
C LEU A 196 9.75 -33.84 -3.32
N GLY A 197 10.50 -34.55 -2.48
CA GLY A 197 11.96 -34.38 -2.35
C GLY A 197 12.37 -33.14 -1.55
N LEU A 198 11.50 -32.69 -0.62
CA LEU A 198 11.72 -31.58 0.29
C LEU A 198 11.84 -32.08 1.72
N VAL A 199 12.53 -31.30 2.56
CA VAL A 199 12.48 -31.43 4.02
C VAL A 199 11.66 -30.27 4.58
N ILE A 200 10.69 -30.56 5.43
CA ILE A 200 9.88 -29.53 6.10
C ILE A 200 10.03 -29.60 7.62
N HIS A 201 10.25 -28.43 8.25
CA HIS A 201 10.39 -28.28 9.70
C HIS A 201 9.29 -27.39 10.26
N ALA A 202 8.77 -27.75 11.44
CA ALA A 202 8.04 -26.79 12.28
C ALA A 202 9.01 -25.73 12.84
N TRP A 203 8.51 -24.54 13.18
CA TRP A 203 9.33 -23.43 13.69
C TRP A 203 10.22 -23.84 14.86
N ASP A 204 9.63 -24.49 15.88
CA ASP A 204 10.33 -24.93 17.09
C ASP A 204 11.30 -26.08 16.83
N GLU A 205 11.05 -26.91 15.82
CA GLU A 205 11.98 -27.96 15.38
C GLU A 205 13.20 -27.33 14.70
N PHE A 206 12.95 -26.36 13.82
CA PHE A 206 14.01 -25.65 13.11
C PHE A 206 14.90 -24.86 14.07
N LEU A 207 14.35 -24.23 15.11
CA LEU A 207 15.14 -23.54 16.15
C LEU A 207 16.18 -24.43 16.84
N LYS A 208 15.94 -25.74 16.91
CA LYS A 208 16.83 -26.71 17.57
C LYS A 208 17.85 -27.34 16.61
N LEU A 209 17.66 -27.19 15.31
CA LEU A 209 18.52 -27.84 14.30
C LEU A 209 19.98 -27.39 14.39
N GLY A 210 20.22 -26.11 14.69
CA GLY A 210 21.53 -25.52 14.91
C GLY A 210 21.98 -25.50 16.38
N GLU A 211 21.27 -26.17 17.29
CA GLU A 211 21.60 -26.15 18.72
C GLU A 211 22.99 -26.73 18.98
N GLY A 212 23.74 -26.08 19.88
CA GLY A 212 25.13 -26.46 20.18
C GLY A 212 26.16 -26.08 19.10
N LYS A 213 25.74 -25.53 17.96
CA LYS A 213 26.63 -25.01 16.93
C LYS A 213 26.76 -23.49 17.04
N GLN A 214 27.95 -22.99 16.75
CA GLN A 214 28.24 -21.56 16.64
C GLN A 214 28.93 -21.30 15.32
N TYR A 215 28.51 -20.23 14.65
CA TYR A 215 29.08 -19.77 13.40
C TYR A 215 29.45 -18.30 13.54
N ASP A 216 30.60 -17.92 13.01
CA ASP A 216 30.99 -16.52 12.96
C ASP A 216 30.06 -15.76 12.01
N LEU A 217 29.59 -14.59 12.46
CA LEU A 217 28.78 -13.72 11.62
C LEU A 217 29.71 -13.00 10.63
N PRO A 218 29.41 -13.02 9.31
CA PRO A 218 30.27 -12.38 8.33
C PRO A 218 30.29 -10.86 8.51
N VAL A 219 31.39 -10.19 8.15
CA VAL A 219 31.40 -8.72 8.06
C VAL A 219 30.57 -8.33 6.83
N LYS A 220 29.58 -7.45 7.03
CA LYS A 220 28.71 -6.97 5.94
C LYS A 220 29.30 -5.70 5.33
N GLN A 221 29.21 -5.58 4.01
CA GLN A 221 29.55 -4.38 3.28
C GLN A 221 28.27 -3.60 2.92
N LYS A 222 28.41 -2.27 2.78
CA LYS A 222 27.34 -1.38 2.29
C LYS A 222 26.76 -1.84 0.95
N SER A 223 27.62 -2.34 0.06
CA SER A 223 27.26 -2.83 -1.27
C SER A 223 26.61 -4.21 -1.27
N ASP A 224 26.67 -4.97 -0.17
CA ASP A 224 26.09 -6.31 -0.12
C ASP A 224 24.57 -6.21 -0.28
N ILE A 225 24.02 -7.15 -1.05
CA ILE A 225 22.58 -7.29 -1.21
C ILE A 225 22.00 -7.86 0.09
N CYS A 226 20.98 -7.22 0.63
CA CYS A 226 20.25 -7.71 1.81
C CYS A 226 18.88 -8.28 1.42
N THR A 227 18.30 -7.83 0.30
CA THR A 227 16.96 -8.25 -0.11
C THR A 227 16.83 -8.30 -1.64
N ILE A 228 16.23 -9.35 -2.17
CA ILE A 228 15.78 -9.43 -3.56
C ILE A 228 14.26 -9.31 -3.56
N MET A 229 13.76 -8.12 -3.90
CA MET A 229 12.33 -7.82 -3.82
C MET A 229 11.68 -7.88 -5.20
N TYR A 230 10.70 -8.76 -5.38
CA TYR A 230 10.03 -8.90 -6.66
C TYR A 230 8.92 -7.87 -6.85
N THR A 231 8.91 -7.25 -8.03
CA THR A 231 7.88 -6.30 -8.45
C THR A 231 7.20 -6.77 -9.72
N SER A 232 5.87 -6.57 -9.79
CA SER A 232 5.12 -6.74 -11.03
C SER A 232 5.39 -5.56 -11.96
N GLY A 233 6.12 -5.80 -13.05
CA GLY A 233 6.29 -4.81 -14.11
C GLY A 233 5.02 -4.62 -14.94
N THR A 234 5.02 -3.64 -15.83
CA THR A 234 3.93 -3.41 -16.81
C THR A 234 3.89 -4.43 -17.94
N THR A 235 4.91 -5.28 -18.06
CA THR A 235 5.08 -6.26 -19.14
C THR A 235 5.77 -7.52 -18.60
N GLY A 236 5.07 -8.65 -18.55
CA GLY A 236 5.67 -9.97 -18.30
C GLY A 236 6.07 -10.26 -16.85
N ASP A 237 6.93 -11.27 -16.69
CA ASP A 237 7.26 -11.91 -15.41
C ASP A 237 7.78 -10.93 -14.34
N PRO A 238 7.57 -11.24 -13.05
CA PRO A 238 8.06 -10.41 -11.95
C PRO A 238 9.57 -10.15 -12.04
N LYS A 239 10.00 -8.92 -11.75
CA LYS A 239 11.43 -8.54 -11.78
C LYS A 239 11.98 -8.48 -10.36
N GLY A 240 13.09 -9.18 -10.11
CA GLY A 240 13.79 -9.14 -8.82
C GLY A 240 14.65 -7.89 -8.69
N VAL A 241 14.22 -6.94 -7.84
CA VAL A 241 14.99 -5.74 -7.53
C VAL A 241 16.01 -6.09 -6.46
N LEU A 242 17.30 -5.92 -6.77
CA LEU A 242 18.39 -6.11 -5.83
C LEU A 242 18.50 -4.87 -4.94
N LEU A 243 18.26 -5.03 -3.63
CA LEU A 243 18.38 -3.98 -2.64
C LEU A 243 19.64 -4.21 -1.81
N SER A 244 20.55 -3.24 -1.82
CA SER A 244 21.75 -3.24 -0.99
C SER A 244 21.46 -2.76 0.43
N ASN A 245 22.35 -3.11 1.36
CA ASN A 245 22.40 -2.55 2.71
C ASN A 245 22.39 -1.02 2.68
N GLU A 246 23.24 -0.41 1.85
CA GLU A 246 23.33 1.04 1.67
C GLU A 246 21.99 1.67 1.31
N SER A 247 21.21 1.01 0.44
CA SER A 247 19.91 1.52 0.01
C SER A 247 18.95 1.67 1.17
N ILE A 248 18.87 0.66 2.05
CA ILE A 248 17.95 0.66 3.20
C ILE A 248 18.44 1.63 4.28
N VAL A 249 19.73 1.61 4.62
CA VAL A 249 20.33 2.52 5.61
C VAL A 249 20.16 3.98 5.18
N THR A 250 20.37 4.29 3.89
CA THR A 250 20.18 5.64 3.35
C THR A 250 18.72 6.08 3.42
N ILE A 251 17.76 5.19 3.16
CA ILE A 251 16.33 5.49 3.31
C ILE A 251 16.02 5.82 4.77
N ALA A 252 16.50 5.02 5.73
CA ALA A 252 16.29 5.26 7.15
C ALA A 252 16.85 6.64 7.56
N ALA A 253 18.09 6.94 7.19
CA ALA A 253 18.72 8.25 7.40
C ALA A 253 17.90 9.39 6.79
N GLY A 254 17.40 9.21 5.57
CA GLY A 254 16.52 10.16 4.87
C GLY A 254 15.21 10.42 5.61
N VAL A 255 14.57 9.38 6.15
CA VAL A 255 13.33 9.51 6.92
C VAL A 255 13.56 10.26 8.22
N MET A 256 14.62 9.95 8.97
CA MET A 256 14.96 10.67 10.20
C MET A 256 15.28 12.13 9.92
N HIS A 257 16.07 12.41 8.88
CA HIS A 257 16.39 13.78 8.48
C HIS A 257 15.13 14.55 8.06
N PHE A 258 14.24 13.91 7.31
CA PHE A 258 12.97 14.49 6.92
C PHE A 258 12.10 14.84 8.13
N LEU A 259 11.99 13.96 9.11
CA LEU A 259 11.23 14.24 10.34
C LEU A 259 11.84 15.41 11.13
N ALA A 260 13.18 15.43 11.26
CA ALA A 260 13.89 16.48 11.97
C ALA A 260 13.65 17.88 11.36
N ILE A 261 13.54 17.99 10.03
CA ILE A 261 13.19 19.26 9.34
C ILE A 261 11.83 19.80 9.81
N PHE A 262 10.90 18.93 10.19
CA PHE A 262 9.59 19.30 10.71
C PHE A 262 9.54 19.35 12.24
N ASN A 263 10.68 19.35 12.93
CA ASN A 263 10.81 19.27 14.39
C ASN A 263 10.10 18.03 14.97
N GLU A 264 10.09 16.93 14.22
CA GLU A 264 9.56 15.64 14.64
C GLU A 264 10.71 14.64 14.74
N SER A 265 10.57 13.62 15.58
CA SER A 265 11.55 12.55 15.73
C SER A 265 10.88 11.23 16.08
N LEU A 266 11.43 10.13 15.57
CA LEU A 266 11.12 8.80 16.07
C LEU A 266 11.92 8.53 17.34
N THR A 267 11.32 7.82 18.28
CA THR A 267 11.87 7.50 19.59
C THR A 267 11.60 6.05 19.96
N GLU A 268 12.24 5.56 21.02
CA GLU A 268 12.05 4.22 21.55
C GLU A 268 10.64 3.97 22.12
N LYS A 269 9.83 5.04 22.25
CA LYS A 269 8.45 4.98 22.73
C LYS A 269 7.45 4.80 21.59
N ASP A 270 7.90 4.91 20.34
CA ASP A 270 7.01 4.81 19.19
C ASP A 270 6.51 3.39 18.99
N VAL A 271 5.23 3.28 18.67
CA VAL A 271 4.55 2.02 18.37
C VAL A 271 4.03 2.08 16.95
N TYR A 272 4.52 1.20 16.10
CA TYR A 272 4.12 1.02 14.72
C TYR A 272 3.14 -0.15 14.57
N ILE A 273 2.17 -0.01 13.67
CA ILE A 273 1.31 -1.13 13.25
C ILE A 273 1.75 -1.67 11.89
N SER A 274 2.25 -2.90 11.87
CA SER A 274 2.65 -3.61 10.65
C SER A 274 1.41 -4.26 10.03
N TYR A 275 0.92 -3.65 8.94
CA TYR A 275 -0.25 -4.13 8.19
C TYR A 275 -0.08 -4.06 6.66
N LEU A 276 0.92 -3.32 6.17
CA LEU A 276 1.26 -3.31 4.76
C LEU A 276 2.13 -4.54 4.47
N PRO A 277 2.03 -5.21 3.31
CA PRO A 277 2.82 -6.42 3.10
C PRO A 277 4.34 -6.16 3.22
N LEU A 278 5.05 -6.96 4.02
CA LEU A 278 6.51 -6.87 4.17
C LEU A 278 7.30 -7.21 2.90
N ALA A 279 6.66 -7.90 1.97
CA ALA A 279 7.15 -8.08 0.61
C ALA A 279 7.14 -6.78 -0.24
N HIS A 280 6.62 -5.66 0.30
CA HIS A 280 6.68 -4.35 -0.33
C HIS A 280 7.70 -3.44 0.37
N VAL A 281 8.52 -2.74 -0.43
CA VAL A 281 9.65 -1.91 0.06
C VAL A 281 9.24 -0.86 1.09
N PHE A 282 8.00 -0.37 0.99
CA PHE A 282 7.50 0.65 1.90
C PHE A 282 7.43 0.15 3.35
N ASP A 283 6.83 -1.02 3.62
CA ASP A 283 6.74 -1.53 4.99
C ASP A 283 8.11 -1.97 5.50
N ARG A 284 8.88 -2.66 4.64
CA ARG A 284 10.27 -3.05 4.90
C ARG A 284 11.13 -1.88 5.38
N ALA A 285 11.05 -0.73 4.71
CA ALA A 285 11.82 0.45 5.07
C ALA A 285 11.32 1.14 6.34
N VAL A 286 10.01 1.17 6.57
CA VAL A 286 9.43 1.76 7.78
C VAL A 286 9.83 0.96 9.01
N GLU A 287 9.77 -0.37 8.96
CA GLU A 287 10.13 -1.19 10.11
C GLU A 287 11.61 -1.05 10.49
N GLU A 288 12.52 -0.95 9.51
CA GLU A 288 13.94 -0.64 9.78
C GLU A 288 14.09 0.69 10.52
N CYS A 289 13.31 1.72 10.16
CA CYS A 289 13.32 3.01 10.88
C CYS A 289 12.86 2.84 12.34
N ILE A 290 11.84 2.02 12.59
CA ILE A 290 11.30 1.76 13.95
C ILE A 290 12.28 0.93 14.78
N ILE A 291 12.88 -0.10 14.18
CA ILE A 291 13.92 -0.94 14.81
C ILE A 291 15.10 -0.07 15.22
N GLN A 292 15.57 0.81 14.32
CA GLN A 292 16.75 1.64 14.56
C GLN A 292 16.61 2.57 15.78
N VAL A 293 15.39 3.00 16.12
CA VAL A 293 15.14 3.83 17.31
C VAL A 293 14.75 3.04 18.56
N GLY A 294 14.67 1.70 18.47
CA GLY A 294 14.25 0.85 19.59
C GLY A 294 12.74 0.86 19.86
N GLY A 295 11.93 1.24 18.85
CA GLY A 295 10.47 1.27 18.95
C GLY A 295 9.82 -0.10 18.88
N SER A 296 8.49 -0.15 18.96
CA SER A 296 7.71 -1.39 18.97
C SER A 296 6.91 -1.57 17.68
N ILE A 297 6.83 -2.80 17.16
CA ILE A 297 6.08 -3.18 15.96
C ILE A 297 4.98 -4.16 16.38
N GLY A 298 3.73 -3.73 16.31
CA GLY A 298 2.56 -4.58 16.50
C GLY A 298 1.99 -5.08 15.17
N PHE A 299 1.84 -6.38 15.02
CA PHE A 299 1.27 -6.99 13.82
C PHE A 299 -0.26 -7.04 13.89
N TRP A 300 -0.92 -6.54 12.85
CA TRP A 300 -2.37 -6.72 12.73
C TRP A 300 -2.70 -8.20 12.50
N ARG A 301 -3.89 -8.65 12.93
CA ARG A 301 -4.23 -10.09 12.89
C ARG A 301 -4.53 -10.65 11.49
N GLY A 302 -4.57 -9.80 10.46
CA GLY A 302 -4.88 -10.18 9.09
C GLY A 302 -6.31 -10.69 8.88
N VAL A 303 -6.57 -11.15 7.65
CA VAL A 303 -7.84 -11.79 7.25
C VAL A 303 -7.78 -13.28 7.57
N ARG A 304 -8.63 -13.76 8.48
CA ARG A 304 -8.94 -15.19 8.64
C ARG A 304 -10.02 -15.59 7.64
N THR A 305 -9.64 -15.92 6.41
CA THR A 305 -10.58 -16.54 5.47
C THR A 305 -10.04 -17.87 4.99
N SER A 306 -10.66 -18.94 5.50
CA SER A 306 -10.63 -20.29 4.94
C SER A 306 -11.51 -20.45 3.69
N GLN A 307 -11.91 -19.35 3.05
CA GLN A 307 -12.78 -19.36 1.88
C GLN A 307 -12.39 -18.20 0.96
N HIS A 308 -11.64 -18.50 -0.10
CA HIS A 308 -11.69 -17.87 -1.44
C HIS A 308 -10.52 -18.45 -2.24
N SER A 309 -10.72 -19.65 -2.75
CA SER A 309 -9.80 -20.43 -3.56
C SER A 309 -10.01 -20.22 -5.06
N ASP A 310 -10.16 -18.98 -5.53
CA ASP A 310 -10.17 -18.73 -6.97
C ASP A 310 -9.80 -17.27 -7.28
N LEU A 311 -8.51 -17.04 -7.49
CA LEU A 311 -7.98 -15.95 -8.32
C LEU A 311 -6.71 -16.48 -8.98
N ARG A 312 -6.92 -17.36 -9.97
CA ARG A 312 -5.87 -17.87 -10.84
C ARG A 312 -5.42 -16.74 -11.78
N ASN A 313 -4.11 -16.56 -11.83
CA ASN A 313 -3.33 -15.87 -12.86
C ASN A 313 -3.59 -14.35 -13.00
N HIS A 314 -2.62 -13.52 -12.60
CA HIS A 314 -2.00 -12.44 -13.41
C HIS A 314 -1.26 -11.37 -12.56
N LEU A 315 0.08 -11.45 -12.59
CA LEU A 315 1.10 -10.44 -12.92
C LEU A 315 0.99 -8.93 -12.61
N CYS A 316 0.05 -8.43 -11.78
CA CYS A 316 0.03 -6.99 -11.41
C CYS A 316 -0.08 -6.78 -9.88
N ILE A 317 0.87 -7.34 -9.12
CA ILE A 317 0.79 -7.52 -7.68
C ILE A 317 1.13 -6.26 -6.84
N CYS A 318 1.97 -5.34 -7.30
CA CYS A 318 2.45 -4.24 -6.44
C CYS A 318 1.36 -3.24 -5.98
N LEU A 319 0.34 -2.97 -6.81
CA LEU A 319 -0.79 -2.09 -6.43
C LEU A 319 -1.96 -2.85 -5.81
N LEU A 320 -2.12 -4.13 -6.15
CA LEU A 320 -3.20 -5.00 -5.65
C LEU A 320 -2.94 -5.46 -4.21
N CYS A 321 -1.69 -5.71 -3.79
CA CYS A 321 -1.40 -6.17 -2.43
C CYS A 321 -1.74 -5.11 -1.34
N LEU A 322 -1.54 -3.82 -1.66
CA LEU A 322 -1.99 -2.69 -0.81
C LEU A 322 -3.52 -2.59 -0.72
N MET A 323 -4.27 -3.18 -1.66
CA MET A 323 -5.74 -3.22 -1.63
C MET A 323 -6.28 -4.44 -0.89
N PHE A 324 -5.62 -5.60 -1.00
CA PHE A 324 -6.05 -6.84 -0.35
C PHE A 324 -5.85 -6.83 1.18
N CYS A 325 -4.77 -6.24 1.69
CA CYS A 325 -4.59 -5.99 3.14
C CYS A 325 -5.72 -5.12 3.75
N VAL A 326 -6.56 -4.51 2.92
CA VAL A 326 -7.63 -3.59 3.36
C VAL A 326 -9.01 -4.21 3.12
N GLN A 327 -9.13 -5.52 2.90
CA GLN A 327 -10.44 -6.15 2.76
C GLN A 327 -11.24 -6.08 4.06
N ASP A 328 -10.62 -6.38 5.21
CA ASP A 328 -11.26 -6.28 6.53
C ASP A 328 -10.75 -5.11 7.37
N VAL A 329 -11.19 -3.91 7.01
CA VAL A 329 -10.88 -2.69 7.78
C VAL A 329 -11.50 -2.73 9.18
N LYS A 330 -12.50 -3.57 9.44
CA LYS A 330 -13.06 -3.68 10.80
C LYS A 330 -12.02 -4.32 11.73
N LEU A 331 -11.38 -5.40 11.29
CA LEU A 331 -10.33 -6.06 12.08
C LEU A 331 -9.14 -5.12 12.31
N LEU A 332 -8.74 -4.36 11.29
CA LEU A 332 -7.70 -3.34 11.40
C LEU A 332 -8.07 -2.24 12.41
N ILE A 333 -9.29 -1.71 12.37
CA ILE A 333 -9.76 -0.67 13.31
C ILE A 333 -9.77 -1.19 14.76
N GLU A 334 -10.20 -2.43 14.98
CA GLU A 334 -10.14 -3.07 16.29
C GLU A 334 -8.70 -3.24 16.79
N ASP A 335 -7.78 -3.66 15.91
CA ASP A 335 -6.37 -3.83 16.27
C ASP A 335 -5.67 -2.49 16.48
N LEU A 336 -6.03 -1.43 15.74
CA LEU A 336 -5.62 -0.05 16.00
C LEU A 336 -6.10 0.43 17.37
N GLY A 337 -7.34 0.08 17.74
CA GLY A 337 -7.93 0.42 19.03
C GLY A 337 -7.22 -0.23 20.21
N GLU A 338 -6.80 -1.50 20.06
CA GLU A 338 -6.02 -2.20 21.08
C GLU A 338 -4.56 -1.75 21.11
N LEU A 339 -3.89 -1.70 19.94
CA LEU A 339 -2.45 -1.45 19.84
C LEU A 339 -2.09 -0.01 20.18
N LYS A 340 -2.96 0.94 19.81
CA LYS A 340 -2.74 2.36 20.03
C LYS A 340 -1.43 2.88 19.42
N PRO A 341 -1.18 2.67 18.10
CA PRO A 341 0.08 3.04 17.49
C PRO A 341 0.27 4.56 17.44
N SER A 342 1.50 5.03 17.67
CA SER A 342 1.92 6.42 17.43
C SER A 342 2.29 6.65 15.96
N ILE A 343 2.72 5.59 15.25
CA ILE A 343 3.07 5.63 13.84
C ILE A 343 2.10 4.77 13.02
N PHE A 344 1.47 5.40 12.02
CA PHE A 344 0.54 4.75 11.10
C PHE A 344 0.85 5.12 9.66
N CYS A 345 1.38 4.17 8.89
CA CYS A 345 1.66 4.36 7.47
C CYS A 345 0.39 4.11 6.66
N ALA A 346 -0.29 5.17 6.23
CA ALA A 346 -1.56 5.04 5.52
C ALA A 346 -1.40 4.91 4.00
N VAL A 347 -2.30 4.15 3.38
CA VAL A 347 -2.58 4.22 1.94
C VAL A 347 -3.92 4.93 1.70
N PRO A 348 -4.12 5.58 0.53
CA PRO A 348 -5.33 6.37 0.26
C PRO A 348 -6.63 5.64 0.58
N ARG A 349 -6.71 4.34 0.24
CA ARG A 349 -7.89 3.51 0.49
C ARG A 349 -8.27 3.38 1.97
N VAL A 350 -7.28 3.30 2.86
CA VAL A 350 -7.53 3.24 4.30
C VAL A 350 -8.05 4.58 4.80
N LEU A 351 -7.43 5.68 4.36
CA LEU A 351 -7.86 7.05 4.68
C LEU A 351 -9.30 7.31 4.22
N GLU A 352 -9.66 6.89 3.00
CA GLU A 352 -11.02 6.98 2.46
C GLU A 352 -12.06 6.25 3.33
N ARG A 353 -11.72 5.04 3.80
CA ARG A 353 -12.62 4.24 4.65
C ARG A 353 -12.76 4.86 6.04
N VAL A 354 -11.67 5.35 6.64
CA VAL A 354 -11.72 6.08 7.92
C VAL A 354 -12.57 7.34 7.76
N TYR A 355 -12.40 8.10 6.67
CA TYR A 355 -13.19 9.28 6.37
C TYR A 355 -14.68 8.96 6.18
N THR A 356 -15.01 7.94 5.38
CA THR A 356 -16.40 7.50 5.17
C THR A 356 -17.04 7.06 6.49
N GLY A 357 -16.34 6.28 7.31
CA GLY A 357 -16.82 5.87 8.63
C GLY A 357 -17.03 7.06 9.58
N LEU A 358 -16.19 8.09 9.52
CA LEU A 358 -16.37 9.33 10.26
C LEU A 358 -17.61 10.09 9.78
N GLN A 359 -17.79 10.25 8.46
CA GLN A 359 -18.95 10.94 7.90
C GLN A 359 -20.26 10.25 8.28
N GLN A 360 -20.31 8.92 8.27
CA GLN A 360 -21.48 8.15 8.73
C GLN A 360 -21.77 8.37 10.21
N LYS A 361 -20.74 8.39 11.09
CA LYS A 361 -20.94 8.69 12.52
C LYS A 361 -21.43 10.12 12.75
N LEU A 362 -20.94 11.08 11.96
CA LEU A 362 -21.35 12.47 12.02
C LEU A 362 -22.77 12.70 11.48
N SER A 363 -23.21 11.94 10.46
CA SER A 363 -24.58 12.02 9.94
C SER A 363 -25.60 11.51 10.93
N VAL A 364 -25.30 10.41 11.63
CA VAL A 364 -26.15 9.86 12.72
C VAL A 364 -26.17 10.80 13.94
N GLY A 365 -25.12 11.60 14.15
CA GLY A 365 -24.98 12.50 15.30
C GLY A 365 -25.87 13.75 15.28
N GLY A 366 -26.61 14.01 14.20
CA GLY A 366 -27.45 15.20 14.03
C GLY A 366 -26.67 16.49 13.74
N PHE A 367 -27.40 17.56 13.38
CA PHE A 367 -26.84 18.83 12.92
C PHE A 367 -25.85 19.47 13.91
N PHE A 368 -26.18 19.41 15.21
CA PHE A 368 -25.37 20.04 16.25
C PHE A 368 -23.98 19.41 16.38
N LYS A 369 -23.87 18.06 16.41
CA LYS A 369 -22.58 17.37 16.50
C LYS A 369 -21.72 17.63 15.27
N LYS A 370 -22.32 17.65 14.08
CA LYS A 370 -21.61 17.97 12.83
C LYS A 370 -21.03 19.39 12.84
N LYS A 371 -21.80 20.37 13.33
CA LYS A 371 -21.37 21.77 13.40
C LYS A 371 -20.26 21.98 14.42
N VAL A 372 -20.37 21.39 15.61
CA VAL A 372 -19.32 21.42 16.66
C VAL A 372 -18.03 20.79 16.14
N PHE A 373 -18.11 19.61 15.52
CA PHE A 373 -16.93 18.94 14.95
C PHE A 373 -16.28 19.78 13.85
N SER A 374 -17.08 20.35 12.93
CA SER A 374 -16.55 21.16 11.82
C SER A 374 -15.83 22.42 12.30
N VAL A 375 -16.39 23.11 13.32
CA VAL A 375 -15.76 24.29 13.93
C VAL A 375 -14.45 23.90 14.63
N ALA A 376 -14.46 22.85 15.45
CA ALA A 376 -13.27 22.36 16.14
C ALA A 376 -12.17 21.93 15.17
N PHE A 377 -12.54 21.21 14.11
CA PHE A 377 -11.62 20.78 13.06
C PHE A 377 -11.03 21.96 12.30
N SER A 378 -11.87 22.92 11.88
CA SER A 378 -11.43 24.11 11.14
C SER A 378 -10.49 24.98 11.98
N TYR A 379 -10.77 25.10 13.29
CA TYR A 379 -9.92 25.80 14.25
C TYR A 379 -8.55 25.13 14.36
N LYS A 380 -8.52 23.82 14.65
CA LYS A 380 -7.27 23.05 14.75
C LYS A 380 -6.46 23.09 13.47
N PHE A 381 -7.10 22.88 12.32
CA PHE A 381 -6.47 22.90 11.01
C PHE A 381 -5.89 24.27 10.66
N GLY A 382 -6.59 25.36 11.00
CA GLY A 382 -6.10 26.72 10.80
C GLY A 382 -4.83 27.02 11.60
N ASN A 383 -4.75 26.49 12.82
CA ASN A 383 -3.59 26.60 13.70
C ASN A 383 -2.40 25.76 13.24
N MET A 384 -2.64 24.52 12.78
CA MET A 384 -1.62 23.69 12.14
C MET A 384 -1.05 24.34 10.87
N LYS A 385 -1.89 24.98 10.05
CA LYS A 385 -1.43 25.73 8.87
C LYS A 385 -0.52 26.91 9.22
N LYS A 386 -0.56 27.42 10.45
CA LYS A 386 0.33 28.46 10.95
C LYS A 386 1.63 27.90 11.56
N GLY A 387 1.82 26.57 11.51
CA GLY A 387 3.03 25.90 11.98
C GLY A 387 2.98 25.38 13.42
N GLN A 388 1.81 25.40 14.08
CA GLN A 388 1.67 24.82 15.42
C GLN A 388 1.65 23.30 15.36
N SER A 389 2.29 22.65 16.34
CA SER A 389 2.27 21.19 16.48
C SER A 389 0.85 20.68 16.74
N HIS A 390 0.62 19.39 16.50
CA HIS A 390 -0.73 18.82 16.61
C HIS A 390 -1.33 18.94 18.03
N VAL A 391 -0.48 18.86 19.06
CA VAL A 391 -0.85 18.94 20.47
C VAL A 391 -1.18 20.38 20.87
N GLU A 392 -0.47 21.35 20.29
CA GLU A 392 -0.65 22.77 20.59
C GLU A 392 -1.76 23.42 19.75
N ALA A 393 -2.10 22.83 18.62
CA ALA A 393 -3.02 23.44 17.66
C ALA A 393 -4.45 23.60 18.20
N ALA A 394 -4.95 22.71 19.08
CA ALA A 394 -6.26 22.89 19.71
C ALA A 394 -6.48 22.08 21.01
N PRO A 395 -5.75 22.36 22.12
CA PRO A 395 -5.78 21.54 23.34
C PRO A 395 -7.19 21.34 23.93
N PHE A 396 -8.02 22.39 23.88
CA PHE A 396 -9.40 22.35 24.39
C PHE A 396 -10.33 21.51 23.49
N CYS A 397 -10.19 21.64 22.17
CA CYS A 397 -10.95 20.82 21.21
C CYS A 397 -10.53 19.35 21.29
N ASP A 398 -9.25 19.09 21.54
CA ASP A 398 -8.72 17.73 21.72
C ASP A 398 -9.39 17.03 22.89
N LYS A 399 -9.52 17.73 24.03
CA LYS A 399 -10.16 17.19 25.24
C LYS A 399 -11.68 17.01 25.15
N LEU A 400 -12.39 17.84 24.38
CA LEU A 400 -13.86 17.85 24.36
C LEU A 400 -14.48 17.22 23.12
N VAL A 401 -13.83 17.36 21.96
CA VAL A 401 -14.36 16.94 20.67
C VAL A 401 -13.61 15.72 20.14
N PHE A 402 -12.30 15.64 20.35
CA PHE A 402 -11.45 14.57 19.81
C PHE A 402 -11.06 13.48 20.82
N ASN A 403 -11.53 13.56 22.07
CA ASN A 403 -11.20 12.66 23.21
C ASN A 403 -11.54 11.16 22.99
N LYS A 404 -12.34 10.80 21.97
CA LYS A 404 -12.50 9.38 21.58
C LYS A 404 -11.28 8.81 20.83
N TRP A 405 -10.24 9.61 20.68
CA TRP A 405 -8.96 9.34 20.02
C TRP A 405 -7.84 9.69 21.03
N GLN A 406 -6.63 9.12 20.88
CA GLN A 406 -5.57 9.10 21.91
C GLN A 406 -5.34 10.42 22.67
N PRO A 407 -4.84 10.36 23.92
CA PRO A 407 -4.55 11.54 24.76
C PRO A 407 -3.59 12.58 24.15
N ASP A 408 -2.77 12.24 23.16
CA ASP A 408 -1.85 13.15 22.45
C ASP A 408 -2.45 13.72 21.14
N GLY A 409 -3.66 13.30 20.81
CA GLY A 409 -4.43 13.80 19.68
C GLY A 409 -3.83 13.54 18.30
N SER A 410 -2.74 12.81 18.10
CA SER A 410 -2.09 12.77 16.78
C SER A 410 -2.80 11.86 15.75
N MET A 411 -3.03 12.40 14.54
CA MET A 411 -3.23 11.62 13.31
C MET A 411 -2.63 12.39 12.13
N LYS A 412 -1.53 11.88 11.58
CA LYS A 412 -0.83 12.49 10.44
C LYS A 412 -1.48 12.03 9.14
N ILE A 413 -2.25 12.92 8.52
CA ILE A 413 -2.81 12.71 7.18
C ILE A 413 -1.86 13.32 6.15
N ILE A 414 -1.30 12.50 5.26
CA ILE A 414 -0.66 12.95 4.03
C ILE A 414 -1.42 12.31 2.87
N ASP A 415 -2.04 13.16 2.07
CA ASP A 415 -2.73 12.79 0.82
C ASP A 415 -1.69 12.58 -0.31
N ARG A 416 -2.01 11.74 -1.32
CA ARG A 416 -1.12 11.47 -2.47
C ARG A 416 -1.70 11.97 -3.80
N LYS A 417 -0.85 12.77 -4.45
CA LYS A 417 -0.88 13.36 -5.79
C LYS A 417 -0.69 12.32 -6.92
N LYS A 418 -1.58 11.33 -7.10
CA LYS A 418 -1.41 10.34 -8.19
C LYS A 418 -2.49 10.29 -9.27
N ASN A 419 -3.65 10.94 -9.10
CA ASN A 419 -4.70 11.00 -10.13
C ASN A 419 -5.16 12.44 -10.38
N ILE A 420 -4.17 13.30 -10.66
CA ILE A 420 -4.40 14.70 -10.98
C ILE A 420 -3.90 14.95 -12.41
N PHE A 421 -4.76 15.41 -13.29
CA PHE A 421 -4.36 15.95 -14.58
C PHE A 421 -4.65 17.45 -14.64
N LYS A 422 -3.99 18.12 -15.59
CA LYS A 422 -4.10 19.56 -15.82
C LYS A 422 -5.02 19.79 -17.02
N LEU A 423 -5.96 20.72 -16.92
CA LEU A 423 -6.78 21.22 -18.04
C LEU A 423 -6.05 22.35 -18.79
N ALA A 424 -6.53 22.70 -19.99
CA ALA A 424 -5.91 23.70 -20.87
C ALA A 424 -5.68 25.07 -20.20
N GLN A 425 -6.61 25.50 -19.33
CA GLN A 425 -6.56 26.76 -18.58
C GLN A 425 -5.58 26.75 -17.40
N GLY A 426 -4.90 25.63 -17.15
CA GLY A 426 -3.88 25.55 -16.10
C GLY A 426 -4.33 24.90 -14.79
N GLU A 427 -5.62 24.65 -14.64
CA GLU A 427 -6.23 24.10 -13.43
C GLU A 427 -6.00 22.59 -13.31
N TYR A 428 -5.77 22.14 -12.07
CA TYR A 428 -5.53 20.74 -11.74
C TYR A 428 -6.81 20.08 -11.23
N VAL A 429 -7.14 18.91 -11.75
CA VAL A 429 -8.37 18.17 -11.44
C VAL A 429 -8.05 16.85 -10.76
N ALA A 430 -8.55 16.64 -9.55
CA ALA A 430 -8.48 15.38 -8.83
C ALA A 430 -9.68 14.48 -9.17
N VAL A 431 -9.57 13.68 -10.23
CA VAL A 431 -10.73 13.00 -10.81
C VAL A 431 -11.36 11.92 -9.95
N GLU A 432 -10.59 11.24 -9.10
CA GLU A 432 -11.18 10.26 -8.17
C GLU A 432 -12.07 10.92 -7.13
N ASN A 433 -11.72 12.14 -6.69
CA ASN A 433 -12.59 12.92 -5.82
C ASN A 433 -13.88 13.30 -6.53
N LEU A 434 -13.80 13.71 -7.81
CA LEU A 434 -14.98 14.03 -8.60
C LEU A 434 -15.87 12.82 -8.85
N GLU A 435 -15.31 11.67 -9.21
CA GLU A 435 -16.05 10.42 -9.38
C GLU A 435 -16.74 9.99 -8.09
N ASN A 436 -16.13 10.20 -6.92
CA ASN A 436 -16.76 9.93 -5.62
C ASN A 436 -17.90 10.90 -5.28
N VAL A 437 -17.81 12.16 -5.72
CA VAL A 437 -18.89 13.15 -5.54
C VAL A 437 -20.05 12.83 -6.47
N TYR A 438 -19.77 12.60 -7.76
CA TYR A 438 -20.78 12.32 -8.78
C TYR A 438 -21.40 10.92 -8.64
N GLY A 439 -20.67 9.95 -8.10
CA GLY A 439 -21.22 8.63 -7.79
C GLY A 439 -22.23 8.60 -6.63
N GLN A 440 -22.49 9.74 -5.97
CA GLN A 440 -23.57 9.86 -4.97
C GLN A 440 -24.92 10.26 -5.59
N VAL A 441 -24.96 10.51 -6.91
CA VAL A 441 -26.20 10.83 -7.62
C VAL A 441 -27.03 9.56 -7.81
N GLU A 442 -28.30 9.60 -7.42
CA GLU A 442 -29.20 8.44 -7.45
C GLU A 442 -29.39 7.82 -8.85
N ALA A 443 -29.23 8.63 -9.90
CA ALA A 443 -29.28 8.19 -11.29
C ALA A 443 -27.98 7.51 -11.78
N ILE A 444 -26.93 7.40 -10.95
CA ILE A 444 -25.61 6.90 -11.34
C ILE A 444 -25.26 5.65 -10.54
N GLU A 445 -24.96 4.56 -11.24
CA GLU A 445 -24.39 3.35 -10.63
C GLU A 445 -22.86 3.41 -10.63
N SER A 446 -22.26 3.85 -11.73
CA SER A 446 -20.81 4.04 -11.86
C SER A 446 -20.52 5.20 -12.81
N ILE A 447 -19.44 5.94 -12.57
CA ILE A 447 -19.04 7.07 -13.42
C ILE A 447 -17.52 7.14 -13.58
N TRP A 448 -17.06 7.31 -14.81
CA TRP A 448 -15.69 7.61 -15.16
C TRP A 448 -15.59 9.04 -15.66
N VAL A 449 -14.81 9.87 -14.96
CA VAL A 449 -14.60 11.28 -15.33
C VAL A 449 -13.29 11.41 -16.08
N TYR A 450 -13.35 12.09 -17.23
CA TYR A 450 -12.21 12.28 -18.11
C TYR A 450 -11.97 13.76 -18.43
N GLY A 451 -10.69 14.09 -18.58
CA GLY A 451 -10.17 15.40 -18.96
C GLY A 451 -8.72 15.27 -19.41
N ASN A 452 -8.25 16.23 -20.21
CA ASN A 452 -6.87 16.28 -20.68
C ASN A 452 -6.37 17.73 -20.79
N SER A 453 -5.07 17.90 -21.04
CA SER A 453 -4.43 19.22 -21.05
C SER A 453 -4.71 20.08 -22.29
N PHE A 454 -5.44 19.55 -23.27
CA PHE A 454 -5.90 20.27 -24.44
C PHE A 454 -7.33 20.77 -24.29
N GLU A 455 -8.06 20.28 -23.29
CA GLU A 455 -9.47 20.59 -23.06
C GLU A 455 -9.66 21.47 -21.83
N SER A 456 -10.66 22.36 -21.89
CA SER A 456 -10.91 23.33 -20.80
C SER A 456 -11.99 22.90 -19.80
N PHE A 457 -12.59 21.74 -20.01
CA PHE A 457 -13.70 21.22 -19.22
C PHE A 457 -13.66 19.69 -19.16
N LEU A 458 -14.49 19.14 -18.28
CA LEU A 458 -14.58 17.70 -18.06
C LEU A 458 -15.78 17.09 -18.77
N ILE A 459 -15.62 15.83 -19.15
CA ILE A 459 -16.70 14.97 -19.66
C ILE A 459 -16.75 13.68 -18.84
N ALA A 460 -17.83 12.91 -18.98
CA ALA A 460 -17.96 11.64 -18.27
C ALA A 460 -18.63 10.55 -19.09
N VAL A 461 -18.25 9.31 -18.80
CA VAL A 461 -18.99 8.11 -19.20
C VAL A 461 -19.60 7.53 -17.93
N ALA A 462 -20.91 7.31 -17.92
CA ALA A 462 -21.62 6.83 -16.75
C ALA A 462 -22.48 5.60 -17.06
N ASN A 463 -22.47 4.63 -16.17
CA ASN A 463 -23.49 3.60 -16.09
C ASN A 463 -24.66 4.16 -15.27
N PRO A 464 -25.84 4.38 -15.89
CA PRO A 464 -26.99 4.89 -15.16
C PRO A 464 -27.62 3.78 -14.32
N ALA A 465 -28.19 4.15 -13.16
CA ALA A 465 -28.99 3.24 -12.35
C ALA A 465 -30.28 2.89 -13.11
N GLN A 466 -30.38 1.63 -13.58
CA GLN A 466 -31.42 1.20 -14.52
C GLN A 466 -32.83 1.56 -14.06
N GLN A 467 -33.19 1.17 -12.82
CA GLN A 467 -34.52 1.42 -12.27
C GLN A 467 -34.87 2.92 -12.15
N THR A 468 -33.89 3.76 -11.84
CA THR A 468 -34.08 5.21 -11.70
C THR A 468 -34.30 5.85 -13.07
N LEU A 469 -33.52 5.43 -14.07
CA LEU A 469 -33.59 5.99 -15.42
C LEU A 469 -34.85 5.55 -16.16
N GLU A 470 -35.26 4.28 -16.03
CA GLU A 470 -36.50 3.75 -16.63
C GLU A 470 -37.73 4.44 -16.05
N ARG A 471 -37.78 4.62 -14.72
CA ARG A 471 -38.88 5.36 -14.06
C ARG A 471 -38.98 6.79 -14.57
N TRP A 472 -37.85 7.49 -14.65
CA TRP A 472 -37.81 8.84 -15.20
C TRP A 472 -38.27 8.88 -16.67
N ALA A 473 -37.89 7.87 -17.47
CA ALA A 473 -38.29 7.77 -18.87
C ALA A 473 -39.80 7.58 -19.02
N GLU A 474 -40.42 6.70 -18.22
CA GLU A 474 -41.87 6.49 -18.19
C GLU A 474 -42.63 7.78 -17.84
N GLU A 475 -42.19 8.49 -16.79
CA GLU A 475 -42.78 9.76 -16.36
C GLU A 475 -42.68 10.87 -17.42
N ASN A 476 -41.69 10.77 -18.33
CA ASN A 476 -41.45 11.74 -19.40
C ASN A 476 -41.88 11.26 -20.79
N GLY A 477 -42.64 10.15 -20.86
CA GLY A 477 -43.20 9.62 -22.10
C GLY A 477 -42.14 9.11 -23.09
N ILE A 478 -41.00 8.64 -22.59
CA ILE A 478 -39.93 8.03 -23.39
C ILE A 478 -40.09 6.51 -23.32
N SER A 479 -40.42 5.89 -24.45
CA SER A 479 -40.52 4.44 -24.59
C SER A 479 -39.29 3.86 -25.29
N GLY A 480 -38.93 2.62 -24.94
CA GLY A 480 -37.79 1.91 -25.51
C GLY A 480 -37.21 0.91 -24.52
N ASP A 481 -36.26 0.10 -24.98
CA ASP A 481 -35.40 -0.69 -24.09
C ASP A 481 -34.35 0.21 -23.41
N PHE A 482 -33.68 -0.32 -22.40
CA PHE A 482 -32.72 0.44 -21.60
C PHE A 482 -31.59 1.06 -22.44
N GLU A 483 -31.14 0.35 -23.49
CA GLU A 483 -30.14 0.86 -24.42
C GLU A 483 -30.64 2.06 -25.22
N SER A 484 -31.88 1.99 -25.75
CA SER A 484 -32.52 3.12 -26.44
C SER A 484 -32.71 4.33 -25.53
N ILE A 485 -33.04 4.10 -24.26
CA ILE A 485 -33.16 5.17 -23.24
C ILE A 485 -31.79 5.81 -22.98
N CYS A 486 -30.71 5.03 -22.86
CA CYS A 486 -29.35 5.55 -22.69
C CYS A 486 -28.88 6.41 -23.88
N GLN A 487 -29.34 6.10 -25.09
CA GLN A 487 -29.03 6.89 -26.29
C GLN A 487 -29.83 8.19 -26.40
N ASN A 488 -30.98 8.29 -25.72
CA ASN A 488 -31.90 9.43 -25.81
C ASN A 488 -31.29 10.75 -25.29
N ALA A 489 -31.42 11.82 -26.07
CA ALA A 489 -30.87 13.13 -25.72
C ALA A 489 -31.48 13.74 -24.45
N LYS A 490 -32.78 13.52 -24.19
CA LYS A 490 -33.44 14.01 -22.97
C LYS A 490 -32.94 13.27 -21.73
N ALA A 491 -32.68 11.96 -21.83
CA ALA A 491 -32.12 11.16 -20.75
C ALA A 491 -30.70 11.63 -20.38
N LYS A 492 -29.84 11.85 -21.38
CA LYS A 492 -28.50 12.44 -21.17
C LYS A 492 -28.57 13.81 -20.51
N ALA A 493 -29.51 14.67 -20.94
CA ALA A 493 -29.70 15.99 -20.37
C ALA A 493 -30.19 15.94 -18.91
N PHE A 494 -31.09 15.01 -18.57
CA PHE A 494 -31.54 14.78 -17.20
C PHE A 494 -30.39 14.37 -16.28
N VAL A 495 -29.64 13.33 -16.65
CA VAL A 495 -28.51 12.86 -15.83
C VAL A 495 -27.44 13.95 -15.69
N LEU A 496 -27.11 14.65 -16.78
CA LEU A 496 -26.19 15.79 -16.73
C LEU A 496 -26.69 16.91 -15.80
N GLY A 497 -28.01 17.18 -15.81
CA GLY A 497 -28.65 18.13 -14.91
C GLY A 497 -28.47 17.78 -13.43
N GLU A 498 -28.64 16.51 -13.07
CA GLU A 498 -28.43 16.03 -11.69
C GLU A 498 -26.95 16.08 -11.28
N LEU A 499 -26.01 15.81 -12.21
CA LEU A 499 -24.59 16.02 -11.96
C LEU A 499 -24.26 17.49 -11.70
N VAL A 500 -24.79 18.41 -12.52
CA VAL A 500 -24.59 19.87 -12.37
C VAL A 500 -25.20 20.38 -11.05
N LYS A 501 -26.39 19.89 -10.68
CA LYS A 501 -27.03 20.20 -9.40
C LYS A 501 -26.17 19.74 -8.23
N THR A 502 -25.69 18.50 -8.27
CA THR A 502 -24.79 17.95 -7.25
C THR A 502 -23.48 18.73 -7.16
N ALA A 503 -22.90 19.13 -8.30
CA ALA A 503 -21.70 19.96 -8.33
C ALA A 503 -21.91 21.32 -7.63
N LYS A 504 -23.05 21.97 -7.86
CA LYS A 504 -23.42 23.24 -7.22
C LYS A 504 -23.64 23.06 -5.71
N GLU A 505 -24.37 22.03 -5.29
CA GLU A 505 -24.61 21.72 -3.87
C GLU A 505 -23.31 21.43 -3.11
N ARG A 506 -22.37 20.75 -3.78
CA ARG A 506 -21.05 20.41 -3.23
C ARG A 506 -20.00 21.51 -3.42
N LYS A 507 -20.41 22.66 -3.99
CA LYS A 507 -19.56 23.83 -4.23
C LYS A 507 -18.30 23.52 -5.03
N LEU A 508 -18.41 22.64 -6.03
CA LEU A 508 -17.35 22.37 -6.98
C LEU A 508 -17.06 23.62 -7.82
N LYS A 509 -15.80 23.79 -8.23
CA LYS A 509 -15.38 24.89 -9.08
C LYS A 509 -15.91 24.71 -10.50
N GLY A 510 -16.06 25.79 -11.26
CA GLY A 510 -16.64 25.74 -12.61
C GLY A 510 -15.94 24.77 -13.57
N PHE A 511 -14.64 24.57 -13.42
CA PHE A 511 -13.87 23.61 -14.23
C PHE A 511 -13.96 22.15 -13.75
N GLU A 512 -14.53 21.91 -12.57
CA GLU A 512 -14.81 20.58 -12.03
C GLU A 512 -16.20 20.08 -12.42
N ILE A 513 -17.02 20.94 -13.05
CA ILE A 513 -18.37 20.60 -13.53
C ILE A 513 -18.26 19.85 -14.86
N ILE A 514 -18.85 18.65 -14.90
CA ILE A 514 -18.97 17.84 -16.12
C ILE A 514 -19.88 18.58 -17.11
N ARG A 515 -19.45 18.72 -18.36
CA ARG A 515 -20.19 19.44 -19.41
C ARG A 515 -20.88 18.54 -20.43
N ALA A 516 -20.40 17.33 -20.61
CA ALA A 516 -21.00 16.35 -21.50
C ALA A 516 -20.92 14.96 -20.87
N ILE A 517 -21.92 14.13 -21.17
CA ILE A 517 -22.03 12.78 -20.62
C ILE A 517 -22.42 11.79 -21.72
N HIS A 518 -21.81 10.60 -21.66
CA HIS A 518 -22.27 9.41 -22.35
C HIS A 518 -22.89 8.44 -21.32
N LEU A 519 -24.06 7.91 -21.61
CA LEU A 519 -24.71 6.87 -20.81
C LEU A 519 -24.41 5.52 -21.43
N GLU A 520 -23.69 4.70 -20.68
CA GLU A 520 -23.27 3.36 -21.07
C GLU A 520 -24.26 2.34 -20.44
N PRO A 521 -25.06 1.63 -21.27
CA PRO A 521 -26.03 0.66 -20.78
C PRO A 521 -25.37 -0.59 -20.18
N VAL A 522 -24.14 -0.94 -20.59
CA VAL A 522 -23.43 -2.11 -20.06
C VAL A 522 -22.48 -1.68 -18.96
N ALA A 523 -22.73 -2.12 -17.72
CA ALA A 523 -21.86 -1.86 -16.57
C ALA A 523 -20.39 -2.09 -16.90
N PHE A 524 -19.49 -1.19 -16.49
CA PHE A 524 -18.06 -1.44 -16.67
C PHE A 524 -17.69 -2.79 -16.08
N ASP A 525 -16.98 -3.60 -16.85
CA ASP A 525 -16.72 -4.99 -16.50
C ASP A 525 -15.27 -5.37 -16.79
N ILE A 526 -14.92 -6.57 -16.35
CA ILE A 526 -13.59 -7.15 -16.50
C ILE A 526 -13.43 -7.79 -17.88
N GLU A 527 -14.52 -8.29 -18.48
CA GLU A 527 -14.53 -8.98 -19.77
C GLU A 527 -14.09 -8.04 -20.92
N ARG A 528 -14.49 -6.77 -20.86
CA ARG A 528 -14.09 -5.70 -21.77
C ARG A 528 -12.78 -5.00 -21.37
N ASP A 529 -12.06 -5.53 -20.37
CA ASP A 529 -10.81 -4.96 -19.85
C ASP A 529 -10.94 -3.51 -19.30
N LEU A 530 -12.15 -3.08 -18.95
CA LEU A 530 -12.44 -1.72 -18.46
C LEU A 530 -12.22 -1.60 -16.96
N LEU A 531 -12.45 -2.69 -16.23
CA LEU A 531 -12.16 -2.81 -14.81
C LEU A 531 -11.02 -3.80 -14.54
N THR A 532 -10.34 -3.57 -13.44
CA THR A 532 -9.54 -4.61 -12.78
C THR A 532 -10.46 -5.64 -12.13
N PRO A 533 -9.98 -6.85 -11.82
CA PRO A 533 -10.72 -7.84 -11.02
C PRO A 533 -11.20 -7.36 -9.64
N THR A 534 -10.76 -6.17 -9.19
CA THR A 534 -11.20 -5.50 -7.95
C THR A 534 -12.14 -4.32 -8.20
N TYR A 535 -12.77 -4.28 -9.39
CA TYR A 535 -13.71 -3.24 -9.83
C TYR A 535 -13.12 -1.82 -9.90
N LYS A 536 -11.79 -1.68 -9.86
CA LYS A 536 -11.13 -0.39 -10.15
C LYS A 536 -11.07 -0.13 -11.65
N LYS A 537 -11.34 1.12 -12.03
CA LYS A 537 -11.28 1.63 -13.41
C LYS A 537 -9.87 1.58 -13.98
N LYS A 538 -9.68 0.86 -15.08
CA LYS A 538 -8.45 0.85 -15.87
C LYS A 538 -8.45 2.06 -16.81
N ARG A 539 -8.07 3.24 -16.29
CA ARG A 539 -8.20 4.53 -17.01
C ARG A 539 -7.58 4.55 -18.43
N PRO A 540 -6.37 3.99 -18.68
CA PRO A 540 -5.83 3.92 -20.05
C PRO A 540 -6.67 3.05 -20.99
N GLN A 541 -7.23 1.94 -20.48
CA GLN A 541 -8.09 1.03 -21.23
C GLN A 541 -9.47 1.65 -21.48
N LEU A 542 -10.05 2.33 -20.49
CA LEU A 542 -11.28 3.12 -20.64
C LEU A 542 -11.10 4.20 -21.71
N LEU A 543 -9.98 4.93 -21.70
CA LEU A 543 -9.66 5.91 -22.74
C LEU A 543 -9.55 5.26 -24.10
N LYS A 544 -8.83 4.14 -24.21
CA LYS A 544 -8.69 3.41 -25.47
C LYS A 544 -10.05 2.89 -25.99
N TYR A 545 -10.90 2.38 -25.11
CA TYR A 545 -12.20 1.81 -25.46
C TYR A 545 -13.21 2.89 -25.87
N TYR A 546 -13.27 3.98 -25.11
CA TYR A 546 -14.22 5.09 -25.34
C TYR A 546 -13.64 6.24 -26.18
N GLN A 547 -12.51 6.05 -26.85
CA GLN A 547 -11.80 7.13 -27.56
C GLN A 547 -12.72 7.90 -28.52
N ASN A 548 -13.45 7.19 -29.38
CA ASN A 548 -14.38 7.80 -30.34
C ASN A 548 -15.51 8.57 -29.64
N VAL A 549 -16.06 8.00 -28.56
CA VAL A 549 -17.13 8.62 -27.76
C VAL A 549 -16.64 9.91 -27.09
N ILE A 550 -15.40 9.90 -26.58
CA ILE A 550 -14.74 11.06 -25.97
C ILE A 550 -14.53 12.17 -26.99
N ASP A 551 -14.02 11.83 -28.17
CA ASP A 551 -13.74 12.80 -29.23
C ASP A 551 -15.04 13.45 -29.72
N ASP A 552 -16.10 12.67 -29.90
CA ASP A 552 -17.43 13.18 -30.25
C ASP A 552 -18.04 14.06 -29.16
N MET A 553 -17.89 13.68 -27.88
CA MET A 553 -18.36 14.49 -26.75
C MET A 553 -17.65 15.85 -26.70
N TYR A 554 -16.33 15.89 -26.86
CA TYR A 554 -15.59 17.16 -26.90
C TYR A 554 -15.95 18.00 -28.12
N LYS A 555 -16.08 17.38 -29.30
CA LYS A 555 -16.47 18.07 -30.52
C LYS A 555 -17.86 18.71 -30.39
N THR A 556 -18.86 17.92 -30.01
CA THR A 556 -20.26 18.38 -29.86
C THR A 556 -20.38 19.46 -28.79
N ALA A 557 -19.69 19.28 -27.65
CA ALA A 557 -19.71 20.27 -26.56
C ALA A 557 -19.07 21.61 -26.95
N LYS A 558 -18.06 21.61 -27.85
CA LYS A 558 -17.46 22.83 -28.41
C LYS A 558 -18.35 23.49 -29.46
N GLU A 559 -18.97 22.71 -30.33
CA GLU A 559 -19.90 23.22 -31.36
C GLU A 559 -21.14 23.86 -30.73
N GLY A 560 -21.64 23.32 -29.62
CA GLY A 560 -22.70 23.93 -28.79
C GLY A 560 -22.31 25.24 -28.12
N GLN A 561 -21.01 25.53 -27.94
CA GLN A 561 -20.54 26.83 -27.45
C GLN A 561 -20.44 27.89 -28.57
N ALA A 562 -20.16 27.47 -29.80
CA ALA A 562 -20.04 28.39 -30.95
C ALA A 562 -21.40 28.87 -31.48
N SER A 563 -22.47 28.13 -31.19
CA SER A 563 -23.85 28.40 -31.61
C SER A 563 -24.69 29.17 -30.56
N GLY A 564 -24.12 29.43 -29.39
CA GLY A 564 -24.74 30.19 -28.29
C GLY A 564 -24.08 31.54 -28.01
N GLN A 565 -23.30 32.09 -28.95
CA GLN A 565 -22.79 33.46 -28.94
C GLN A 565 -23.61 34.37 -29.84
#